data_AF-A0A1A1YD93-F1
#
_entry.id   AF-A0A1A1YD93-F1
#
_cell.length_a   1.000
_cell.length_b   1.000
_cell.length_c   1.000
_cell.angle_alpha   90.00
_cell.angle_beta   90.00
_cell.angle_gamma   90.00
#
_symmetry.space_group_name_H-M   'P 1'
#
loop_
_entity.id
_entity.type
_entity.pdbx_description
1 polymer ?
#
loop_
_entity_poly.entity_id
_entity_poly.type
_entity_poly.pdbx_seq_one_letter_code
_entity_poly.pdbx_strand_id
1 'polypeptide(L)'
;MTTAGARGGVTPANTPLGRAEVVAAVLESAADLFAERGPAATSVRDIAARSRVNHGLIHRHFGTKDRLVAAVLDHLGEHLAGLLAAEADGASIGAAVDRQLRVIARTSLDGYAVGELQKRFPTMEVLLDSVRARQPGDLDARLAAAHTVALQLGWVLFDDFLRASTGLENLDDRVFARSVGEVVGRILDAEPSASS
;
A
#
# COMPACT_ATOMS: atom_id res chain seq x y z
N MET A 1 -48.95 35.82 2.49
CA MET A 1 -48.94 35.03 1.23
C MET A 1 -48.13 35.84 0.21
N THR A 2 -47.06 35.40 -0.44
CA THR A 2 -46.42 34.07 -0.55
C THR A 2 -44.98 34.25 -1.09
N THR A 3 -44.04 33.61 -0.38
CA THR A 3 -42.72 33.02 -0.73
C THR A 3 -41.58 33.83 -1.38
N ALA A 4 -40.54 34.00 -0.55
CA ALA A 4 -39.13 33.84 -0.91
C ALA A 4 -38.84 32.42 -1.47
N GLY A 5 -37.90 32.34 -2.41
CA GLY A 5 -37.40 31.09 -2.97
C GLY A 5 -35.94 31.22 -3.36
N ALA A 6 -35.07 31.22 -2.36
CA ALA A 6 -33.63 31.07 -2.55
C ALA A 6 -33.33 29.69 -3.16
N ARG A 7 -32.55 29.65 -4.24
CA ARG A 7 -31.74 28.48 -4.61
C ARG A 7 -30.32 28.96 -4.82
N GLY A 8 -29.58 29.02 -3.71
CA GLY A 8 -28.12 28.99 -3.77
C GLY A 8 -27.71 27.67 -4.42
N GLY A 9 -27.07 27.76 -5.58
CA GLY A 9 -26.38 26.62 -6.18
C GLY A 9 -25.27 26.20 -5.22
N VAL A 10 -25.45 25.04 -4.57
CA VAL A 10 -24.34 24.34 -3.93
C VAL A 10 -23.45 23.86 -5.08
N THR A 11 -22.38 24.60 -5.37
CA THR A 11 -21.29 24.10 -6.18
C THR A 11 -20.68 22.90 -5.43
N PRO A 12 -20.68 21.66 -5.96
CA PRO A 12 -20.01 20.57 -5.28
C PRO A 12 -18.50 20.76 -5.46
N ALA A 13 -17.87 21.45 -4.52
CA ALA A 13 -16.48 21.90 -4.53
C ALA A 13 -15.44 20.76 -4.40
N ASN A 14 -15.75 19.53 -4.80
CA ASN A 14 -14.84 18.39 -4.61
C ASN A 14 -15.07 17.24 -5.60
N THR A 15 -15.50 17.54 -6.83
CA THR A 15 -15.48 16.55 -7.92
C THR A 15 -14.15 16.69 -8.65
N PRO A 16 -13.38 15.62 -8.89
CA PRO A 16 -12.15 15.70 -9.69
C PRO A 16 -12.47 16.17 -11.12
N LEU A 17 -11.83 17.25 -11.61
CA LEU A 17 -12.17 17.89 -12.89
C LEU A 17 -11.08 17.71 -13.97
N GLY A 18 -9.89 17.22 -13.61
CA GLY A 18 -8.81 16.87 -14.54
C GLY A 18 -8.53 15.37 -14.67
N ARG A 19 -7.89 14.94 -15.78
CA ARG A 19 -7.47 13.53 -15.98
C ARG A 19 -6.62 13.00 -14.82
N ALA A 20 -5.64 13.79 -14.37
CA ALA A 20 -4.74 13.39 -13.29
C ALA A 20 -5.48 13.29 -11.95
N GLU A 21 -6.33 14.27 -11.63
CA GLU A 21 -7.15 14.29 -10.41
C GLU A 21 -8.12 13.10 -10.38
N VAL A 22 -8.76 12.79 -11.52
CA VAL A 22 -9.64 11.63 -11.65
C VAL A 22 -8.88 10.33 -11.40
N VAL A 23 -7.71 10.16 -12.03
CA VAL A 23 -6.88 8.97 -11.84
C VAL A 23 -6.45 8.83 -10.38
N ALA A 24 -5.94 9.90 -9.77
CA ALA A 24 -5.53 9.90 -8.37
C ALA A 24 -6.69 9.57 -7.42
N ALA A 25 -7.85 10.22 -7.59
CA ALA A 25 -9.02 9.97 -6.76
C ALA A 25 -9.51 8.52 -6.86
N VAL A 26 -9.47 7.94 -8.06
CA VAL A 26 -9.83 6.53 -8.28
C VAL A 26 -8.82 5.59 -7.65
N LEU A 27 -7.53 5.82 -7.82
CA LEU A 27 -6.47 4.98 -7.26
C LEU A 27 -6.51 4.99 -5.73
N GLU A 28 -6.65 6.16 -5.10
CA GLU A 28 -6.77 6.26 -3.64
C GLU A 28 -8.01 5.56 -3.11
N SER A 29 -9.17 5.79 -3.74
CA SER A 29 -10.42 5.15 -3.33
C SER A 29 -10.39 3.63 -3.53
N ALA A 30 -9.72 3.17 -4.59
CA ALA A 30 -9.57 1.74 -4.86
C ALA A 30 -8.58 1.09 -3.87
N ALA A 31 -7.47 1.76 -3.56
CA ALA A 31 -6.50 1.29 -2.56
C ALA A 31 -7.15 1.13 -1.17
N ASP A 32 -7.95 2.11 -0.74
CA ASP A 32 -8.76 2.02 0.49
C ASP A 32 -9.64 0.77 0.48
N LEU A 33 -10.47 0.62 -0.55
CA LEU A 33 -11.42 -0.50 -0.63
C LEU A 33 -10.71 -1.85 -0.72
N PHE A 34 -9.56 -1.93 -1.40
CA PHE A 34 -8.77 -3.16 -1.46
C PHE A 34 -8.13 -3.48 -0.11
N ALA A 35 -7.65 -2.49 0.64
CA ALA A 35 -7.14 -2.68 1.99
C ALA A 35 -8.24 -3.09 2.98
N GLU A 36 -9.47 -2.58 2.80
CA GLU A 36 -10.63 -2.85 3.65
C GLU A 36 -11.22 -4.25 3.42
N ARG A 37 -11.37 -4.69 2.16
CA ARG A 37 -12.11 -5.92 1.82
C ARG A 37 -11.58 -6.73 0.63
N GLY A 38 -10.51 -6.30 -0.02
CA GLY A 38 -9.91 -6.99 -1.17
C GLY A 38 -10.54 -6.65 -2.52
N PRO A 39 -9.83 -6.90 -3.64
CA PRO A 39 -10.35 -6.68 -4.99
C PRO A 39 -11.60 -7.47 -5.37
N ALA A 40 -11.71 -8.75 -4.96
CA ALA A 40 -12.81 -9.62 -5.33
C ALA A 40 -14.16 -9.14 -4.75
N ALA A 41 -14.14 -8.61 -3.52
CA ALA A 41 -15.32 -8.03 -2.86
C ALA A 41 -15.59 -6.55 -3.25
N THR A 42 -14.82 -5.98 -4.18
CA THR A 42 -14.91 -4.56 -4.53
C THR A 42 -15.26 -4.38 -6.01
N SER A 43 -16.47 -3.89 -6.29
CA SER A 43 -16.88 -3.59 -7.66
C SER A 43 -16.31 -2.25 -8.15
N VAL A 44 -16.25 -2.05 -9.47
CA VAL A 44 -15.90 -0.75 -10.07
C VAL A 44 -16.96 0.32 -9.75
N ARG A 45 -18.20 -0.09 -9.43
CA ARG A 45 -19.25 0.83 -8.98
C ARG A 45 -18.98 1.35 -7.56
N ASP A 46 -18.48 0.50 -6.67
CA ASP A 46 -18.10 0.93 -5.31
C ASP A 46 -16.98 1.97 -5.37
N ILE A 47 -15.99 1.73 -6.24
CA ILE A 47 -14.88 2.67 -6.46
C ILE A 47 -15.39 3.99 -7.05
N ALA A 48 -16.29 3.95 -8.03
CA ALA A 48 -16.93 5.14 -8.59
C ALA A 48 -17.67 5.97 -7.52
N ALA A 49 -18.43 5.29 -6.66
CA ALA A 49 -19.15 5.94 -5.58
C ALA A 49 -18.21 6.60 -4.57
N ARG A 50 -17.14 5.90 -4.14
CA ARG A 50 -16.18 6.42 -3.17
C ARG A 50 -15.32 7.56 -3.73
N SER A 51 -14.87 7.43 -4.98
CA SER A 51 -14.04 8.45 -5.66
C SER A 51 -14.84 9.64 -6.18
N ARG A 52 -16.18 9.56 -6.18
CA ARG A 52 -17.08 10.54 -6.82
C ARG A 52 -16.77 10.75 -8.30
N VAL A 53 -16.24 9.71 -8.96
CA VAL A 53 -15.91 9.70 -10.39
C VAL A 53 -16.96 8.87 -11.13
N ASN A 54 -17.36 9.34 -12.32
CA ASN A 54 -18.27 8.60 -13.17
C ASN A 54 -17.67 7.25 -13.58
N HIS A 55 -18.44 6.17 -13.46
CA HIS A 55 -18.02 4.80 -13.82
C HIS A 55 -17.43 4.69 -15.26
N GLY A 56 -17.99 5.43 -16.21
CA GLY A 56 -17.49 5.47 -17.59
C GLY A 56 -16.10 6.08 -17.71
N LEU A 57 -15.73 7.05 -16.85
CA LEU A 57 -14.37 7.58 -16.78
C LEU A 57 -13.39 6.54 -16.24
N ILE A 58 -13.79 5.77 -15.22
CA ILE A 58 -12.94 4.70 -14.68
C ILE A 58 -12.65 3.66 -15.77
N HIS A 59 -13.69 3.19 -16.46
CA HIS A 59 -13.53 2.25 -17.57
C HIS A 59 -12.66 2.84 -18.69
N ARG A 60 -12.80 4.13 -19.02
CA ARG A 60 -11.95 4.81 -20.02
C ARG A 60 -10.48 4.89 -19.59
N HIS A 61 -10.18 5.08 -18.31
CA HIS A 61 -8.81 5.24 -17.82
C HIS A 61 -8.10 3.91 -17.59
N PHE A 62 -8.79 2.92 -17.03
CA PHE A 62 -8.17 1.67 -16.57
C PHE A 62 -8.60 0.44 -17.39
N GLY A 63 -9.76 0.50 -18.06
CA GLY A 63 -10.30 -0.63 -18.80
C GLY A 63 -10.84 -1.71 -17.86
N THR A 64 -10.09 -2.78 -17.69
CA THR A 64 -10.51 -3.96 -16.91
C THR A 64 -10.23 -3.78 -15.41
N LYS A 65 -10.89 -4.61 -14.59
CA LYS A 65 -10.65 -4.65 -13.15
C LYS A 65 -9.19 -5.01 -12.84
N ASP A 66 -8.62 -5.97 -13.56
CA ASP A 66 -7.24 -6.42 -13.34
C ASP A 66 -6.22 -5.31 -13.63
N ARG A 67 -6.45 -4.51 -14.68
CA ARG A 67 -5.62 -3.33 -14.96
C ARG A 67 -5.74 -2.26 -13.89
N LEU A 68 -6.94 -2.08 -13.32
CA LEU A 68 -7.12 -1.18 -12.18
C LEU A 68 -6.40 -1.72 -10.92
N VAL A 69 -6.45 -3.03 -10.66
CA VAL A 69 -5.70 -3.66 -9.55
C VAL A 69 -4.20 -3.45 -9.74
N ALA A 70 -3.66 -3.74 -10.93
CA ALA A 70 -2.27 -3.50 -11.25
C ALA A 70 -1.88 -2.02 -11.05
N ALA A 71 -2.69 -1.09 -11.55
CA ALA A 71 -2.44 0.34 -11.38
C ALA A 71 -2.45 0.79 -9.92
N VAL A 72 -3.27 0.19 -9.05
CA VAL A 72 -3.28 0.46 -7.61
C VAL A 72 -2.00 -0.08 -6.94
N LEU A 73 -1.57 -1.29 -7.31
CA LEU A 73 -0.32 -1.86 -6.78
C LEU A 73 0.89 -1.00 -7.18
N ASP A 74 0.96 -0.56 -8.44
CA ASP A 74 2.00 0.35 -8.93
C ASP A 74 1.97 1.68 -8.19
N HIS A 75 0.79 2.29 -8.05
CA HIS A 75 0.61 3.57 -7.33
C HIS A 75 1.08 3.51 -5.88
N LEU A 76 0.73 2.44 -5.15
CA LEU A 76 1.17 2.26 -3.76
C LEU A 76 2.69 2.02 -3.69
N GLY A 77 3.23 1.20 -4.58
CA GLY A 77 4.66 0.93 -4.66
C GLY A 77 5.47 2.20 -4.95
N GLU A 78 5.04 3.03 -5.90
CA GLU A 78 5.67 4.31 -6.22
C GLU A 78 5.59 5.29 -5.05
N HIS A 79 4.45 5.36 -4.37
CA HIS A 79 4.29 6.21 -3.19
C HIS A 79 5.26 5.81 -2.07
N LEU A 80 5.31 4.52 -1.71
CA LEU A 80 6.21 4.04 -0.66
C LEU A 80 7.69 4.21 -1.05
N ALA A 81 8.05 3.89 -2.29
CA ALA A 81 9.41 4.10 -2.78
C ALA A 81 9.82 5.58 -2.71
N GLY A 82 8.90 6.50 -3.04
CA GLY A 82 9.12 7.94 -2.91
C GLY A 82 9.34 8.36 -1.45
N LEU A 83 8.57 7.84 -0.50
CA LEU A 83 8.76 8.12 0.93
C LEU A 83 10.10 7.60 1.45
N LEU A 84 10.50 6.40 1.05
CA LEU A 84 11.79 5.81 1.42
C LEU A 84 12.96 6.63 0.85
N ALA A 85 12.89 7.00 -0.43
CA ALA A 85 13.92 7.78 -1.10
C ALA A 85 14.04 9.22 -0.54
N ALA A 86 12.93 9.77 -0.03
CA ALA A 86 12.90 11.08 0.60
C ALA A 86 13.27 11.05 2.09
N GLU A 87 13.61 9.86 2.65
CA GLU A 87 13.87 9.67 4.08
C GLU A 87 12.76 10.28 4.97
N ALA A 88 11.51 10.05 4.57
CA ALA A 88 10.35 10.53 5.31
C ALA A 88 10.33 9.99 6.75
N ASP A 89 9.51 10.59 7.61
CA ASP A 89 9.41 10.13 8.99
C ASP A 89 8.87 8.69 9.07
N GLY A 90 9.29 7.97 10.12
CA GLY A 90 8.95 6.56 10.29
C GLY A 90 7.45 6.27 10.41
N ALA A 91 6.63 7.24 10.85
CA ALA A 91 5.17 7.05 10.93
C ALA A 91 4.54 7.08 9.53
N SER A 92 4.97 8.03 8.69
CA SER A 92 4.56 8.11 7.28
C SER A 92 4.96 6.86 6.50
N ILE A 93 6.22 6.41 6.66
CA ILE A 93 6.70 5.17 6.03
C ILE A 93 5.90 3.96 6.55
N GLY A 94 5.71 3.84 7.87
CA GLY A 94 4.97 2.73 8.47
C GLY A 94 3.54 2.63 7.97
N ALA A 95 2.82 3.75 7.85
CA ALA A 95 1.47 3.78 7.31
C ALA A 95 1.41 3.36 5.83
N ALA A 96 2.39 3.80 5.02
CA ALA A 96 2.48 3.40 3.61
C ALA A 96 2.83 1.91 3.45
N VAL A 97 3.74 1.38 4.28
CA VAL A 97 4.07 -0.05 4.34
C VAL A 97 2.84 -0.88 4.68
N ASP A 98 2.10 -0.52 5.74
CA ASP A 98 0.87 -1.24 6.13
C ASP A 98 -0.13 -1.28 4.97
N ARG A 99 -0.45 -0.12 4.40
CA ARG A 99 -1.42 -0.02 3.31
C ARG A 99 -1.01 -0.84 2.09
N GLN A 100 0.24 -0.74 1.65
CA GLN A 100 0.75 -1.48 0.50
C GLN A 100 0.71 -2.99 0.75
N LEU A 101 1.23 -3.46 1.88
CA LEU A 101 1.28 -4.89 2.19
C LEU A 101 -0.10 -5.48 2.42
N ARG A 102 -1.02 -4.73 3.03
CA ARG A 102 -2.43 -5.16 3.21
C ARG A 102 -3.14 -5.33 1.88
N VAL A 103 -2.94 -4.42 0.93
CA VAL A 103 -3.47 -4.53 -0.42
C VAL A 103 -2.86 -5.71 -1.17
N ILE A 104 -1.53 -5.89 -1.10
CA ILE A 104 -0.83 -7.04 -1.71
C ILE A 104 -1.41 -8.34 -1.15
N ALA A 105 -1.47 -8.48 0.17
CA ALA A 105 -1.90 -9.70 0.80
C ALA A 105 -3.35 -10.07 0.44
N ARG A 106 -4.28 -9.11 0.50
CA ARG A 106 -5.68 -9.38 0.10
C ARG A 106 -5.81 -9.68 -1.38
N THR A 107 -5.06 -8.98 -2.23
CA THR A 107 -5.03 -9.27 -3.67
C THR A 107 -4.54 -10.70 -3.93
N SER A 108 -3.47 -11.14 -3.26
CA SER A 108 -2.97 -12.51 -3.34
C SER A 108 -3.98 -13.54 -2.81
N LEU A 109 -4.64 -13.26 -1.68
CA LEU A 109 -5.66 -14.15 -1.09
C LEU A 109 -6.91 -14.28 -1.96
N ASP A 110 -7.23 -13.23 -2.74
CA ASP A 110 -8.30 -13.25 -3.74
C ASP A 110 -7.91 -14.03 -5.02
N GLY A 111 -6.71 -14.62 -5.08
CA GLY A 111 -6.25 -15.47 -6.18
C GLY A 111 -5.59 -14.71 -7.34
N TYR A 112 -5.33 -13.40 -7.18
CA TYR A 112 -4.60 -12.64 -8.18
C TYR A 112 -3.09 -12.94 -8.11
N ALA A 113 -2.49 -13.22 -9.25
CA ALA A 113 -1.03 -13.36 -9.38
C ALA A 113 -0.35 -11.99 -9.34
N VAL A 114 -0.12 -11.44 -8.14
CA VAL A 114 0.50 -10.11 -7.94
C VAL A 114 1.82 -9.96 -8.70
N GLY A 115 2.65 -11.02 -8.73
CA GLY A 115 3.92 -11.04 -9.46
C GLY A 115 3.77 -10.95 -10.98
N GLU A 116 2.62 -11.29 -11.54
CA GLU A 116 2.32 -11.15 -12.97
C GLU A 116 1.63 -9.81 -13.29
N LEU A 117 0.84 -9.30 -12.34
CA LEU A 117 0.14 -8.02 -12.48
C LEU A 117 1.09 -6.83 -12.37
N GLN A 118 2.04 -6.90 -11.44
CA GLN A 118 3.00 -5.84 -11.21
C GLN A 118 4.25 -6.07 -12.06
N LYS A 119 4.55 -5.13 -12.97
CA LYS A 119 5.72 -5.23 -13.85
C LYS A 119 6.98 -4.61 -13.25
N ARG A 120 6.82 -3.78 -12.23
CA ARG A 120 7.90 -3.06 -11.55
C ARG A 120 7.69 -3.19 -10.05
N PHE A 121 8.78 -3.27 -9.29
CA PHE A 121 8.74 -3.38 -7.84
C PHE A 121 9.57 -2.27 -7.21
N PRO A 122 9.16 -0.99 -7.35
CA PRO A 122 9.98 0.16 -6.96
C PRO A 122 10.36 0.13 -5.48
N THR A 123 9.48 -0.35 -4.59
CA THR A 123 9.81 -0.57 -3.17
C THR A 123 10.96 -1.55 -3.00
N MET A 124 10.96 -2.66 -3.75
CA MET A 124 12.02 -3.66 -3.69
C MET A 124 13.31 -3.13 -4.30
N GLU A 125 13.23 -2.34 -5.38
CA GLU A 125 14.40 -1.65 -5.96
C GLU A 125 15.08 -0.77 -4.90
N VAL A 126 14.34 0.10 -4.21
CA VAL A 126 14.88 0.96 -3.14
C VAL A 126 15.44 0.15 -1.97
N LEU A 127 14.75 -0.93 -1.56
CA LEU A 127 15.20 -1.79 -0.47
C LEU A 127 16.49 -2.53 -0.84
N LEU A 128 16.56 -3.11 -2.04
CA LEU A 128 17.74 -3.81 -2.53
C LEU A 128 18.94 -2.87 -2.68
N ASP A 129 18.73 -1.68 -3.22
CA ASP A 129 19.79 -0.67 -3.34
C ASP A 129 20.31 -0.24 -1.96
N SER A 130 19.41 -0.12 -0.98
CA SER A 130 19.77 0.15 0.41
C SER A 130 20.62 -0.96 1.02
N VAL A 131 20.27 -2.24 0.80
CA VAL A 131 21.05 -3.37 1.35
C VAL A 131 22.38 -3.53 0.62
N ARG A 132 22.41 -3.39 -0.71
CA ARG A 132 23.64 -3.46 -1.51
C ARG A 132 24.65 -2.39 -1.14
N ALA A 133 24.21 -1.22 -0.71
CA ALA A 133 25.10 -0.18 -0.18
C ALA A 133 25.81 -0.60 1.12
N ARG A 134 25.22 -1.55 1.86
CA ARG A 134 25.73 -2.06 3.14
C ARG A 134 26.48 -3.40 2.97
N GLN A 135 26.20 -4.16 1.91
CA GLN A 135 26.75 -5.49 1.66
C GLN A 135 27.01 -5.78 0.17
N PRO A 136 28.16 -6.35 -0.20
CA PRO A 136 28.47 -6.64 -1.60
C PRO A 136 27.77 -7.87 -2.20
N GLY A 137 27.11 -8.73 -1.40
CA GLY A 137 26.49 -9.97 -1.87
C GLY A 137 25.07 -9.80 -2.44
N ASP A 138 24.87 -10.03 -3.74
CA ASP A 138 23.55 -9.85 -4.40
C ASP A 138 22.48 -10.85 -3.92
N LEU A 139 22.87 -12.11 -3.62
CA LEU A 139 21.94 -13.09 -3.07
C LEU A 139 21.51 -12.74 -1.65
N ASP A 140 22.47 -12.36 -0.80
CA ASP A 140 22.20 -11.99 0.60
C ASP A 140 21.30 -10.76 0.68
N ALA A 141 21.54 -9.76 -0.18
CA ALA A 141 20.68 -8.58 -0.27
C ALA A 141 19.23 -8.93 -0.64
N ARG A 142 19.05 -9.85 -1.60
CA ARG A 142 17.72 -10.34 -2.00
C ARG A 142 17.04 -11.14 -0.90
N LEU A 143 17.79 -11.98 -0.19
CA LEU A 143 17.28 -12.75 0.94
C LEU A 143 16.88 -11.82 2.09
N ALA A 144 17.71 -10.86 2.48
CA ALA A 144 17.40 -9.88 3.52
C ALA A 144 16.14 -9.07 3.19
N ALA A 145 16.00 -8.62 1.93
CA ALA A 145 14.80 -7.94 1.46
C ALA A 145 13.55 -8.85 1.55
N ALA A 146 13.67 -10.11 1.12
CA ALA A 146 12.56 -11.08 1.20
C ALA A 146 12.15 -11.38 2.65
N HIS A 147 13.10 -11.61 3.55
CA HIS A 147 12.84 -11.82 4.98
C HIS A 147 12.18 -10.60 5.62
N THR A 148 12.60 -9.39 5.26
CA THR A 148 12.01 -8.14 5.73
C THR A 148 10.53 -8.06 5.34
N VAL A 149 10.22 -8.30 4.07
CA VAL A 149 8.83 -8.28 3.58
C VAL A 149 7.99 -9.39 4.22
N ALA A 150 8.56 -10.59 4.41
CA ALA A 150 7.87 -11.70 5.07
C ALA A 150 7.52 -11.38 6.53
N LEU A 151 8.46 -10.79 7.29
CA LEU A 151 8.23 -10.34 8.66
C LEU A 151 7.10 -9.29 8.72
N GLN A 152 7.16 -8.30 7.84
CA GLN A 152 6.17 -7.22 7.79
C GLN A 152 4.78 -7.74 7.41
N LEU A 153 4.68 -8.66 6.44
CA LEU A 153 3.43 -9.33 6.10
C LEU A 153 2.85 -10.11 7.29
N GLY A 154 3.72 -10.76 8.07
CA GLY A 154 3.33 -11.42 9.31
C GLY A 154 2.62 -10.48 10.27
N TRP A 155 3.21 -9.30 10.53
CA TRP A 155 2.59 -8.29 11.38
C TRP A 155 1.31 -7.72 10.76
N VAL A 156 1.32 -7.32 9.49
CA VAL A 156 0.13 -6.71 8.84
C VAL A 156 -1.09 -7.63 8.84
N LEU A 157 -0.88 -8.94 8.67
CA LEU A 157 -1.96 -9.93 8.58
C LEU A 157 -2.39 -10.50 9.93
N PHE A 158 -1.46 -10.64 10.86
CA PHE A 158 -1.67 -11.36 12.11
C PHE A 158 -1.51 -10.47 13.35
N ASP A 159 -1.48 -9.14 13.23
CA ASP A 159 -1.28 -8.20 14.36
C ASP A 159 -2.17 -8.52 15.56
N ASP A 160 -3.49 -8.55 15.36
CA ASP A 160 -4.47 -8.85 16.42
C ASP A 160 -4.16 -10.17 17.14
N PHE A 161 -3.88 -11.23 16.37
CA PHE A 161 -3.56 -12.55 16.91
C PHE A 161 -2.20 -12.57 17.61
N LEU A 162 -1.16 -11.98 17.01
CA LEU A 162 0.19 -11.96 17.56
C LEU A 162 0.23 -11.15 18.85
N ARG A 163 -0.44 -10.00 18.92
CA ARG A 163 -0.55 -9.21 20.15
C ARG A 163 -1.28 -9.95 21.24
N ALA A 164 -2.43 -10.55 20.93
CA ALA A 164 -3.21 -11.33 21.89
C ALA A 164 -2.48 -12.59 22.39
N SER A 165 -1.79 -13.30 21.51
CA SER A 165 -1.11 -14.56 21.87
C SER A 165 0.21 -14.35 22.63
N THR A 166 0.80 -13.15 22.55
CA THR A 166 2.08 -12.82 23.20
C THR A 166 1.93 -11.88 24.40
N GLY A 167 0.72 -11.44 24.74
CA GLY A 167 0.45 -10.54 25.86
C GLY A 167 0.84 -9.07 25.59
N LEU A 168 0.76 -8.64 24.32
CA LEU A 168 1.12 -7.29 23.86
C LEU A 168 -0.11 -6.43 23.51
N GLU A 169 -1.31 -6.81 23.97
CA GLU A 169 -2.58 -6.14 23.61
C GLU A 169 -2.63 -4.67 24.05
N ASN A 170 -1.91 -4.34 25.12
CA ASN A 170 -1.84 -2.99 25.68
C ASN A 170 -0.54 -2.25 25.33
N LEU A 171 0.28 -2.79 24.44
CA LEU A 171 1.54 -2.16 24.05
C LEU A 171 1.27 -0.94 23.17
N ASP A 172 1.87 0.20 23.54
CA ASP A 172 1.80 1.44 22.75
C ASP A 172 2.33 1.25 21.33
N ASP A 173 1.58 1.75 20.34
CA ASP A 173 1.89 1.54 18.92
C ASP A 173 3.21 2.17 18.48
N ARG A 174 3.66 3.25 19.12
CA ARG A 174 4.97 3.85 18.78
C ARG A 174 6.11 2.98 19.29
N VAL A 175 5.94 2.38 20.47
CA VAL A 175 6.91 1.42 21.01
C VAL A 175 6.97 0.19 20.13
N PHE A 176 5.81 -0.34 19.72
CA PHE A 176 5.72 -1.46 18.80
C PHE A 176 6.39 -1.15 17.45
N ALA A 177 6.05 -0.03 16.81
CA ALA A 177 6.61 0.38 15.53
C ALA A 177 8.15 0.54 15.59
N ARG A 178 8.68 1.10 16.68
CA ARG A 178 10.13 1.20 16.89
C ARG A 178 10.76 -0.18 16.99
N SER A 179 10.17 -1.10 17.76
CA SER A 179 10.67 -2.46 17.92
C SER A 179 10.72 -3.21 16.59
N VAL A 180 9.66 -3.12 15.78
CA VAL A 180 9.64 -3.71 14.43
C VAL A 180 10.73 -3.11 13.55
N GLY A 181 10.90 -1.78 13.59
CA GLY A 181 11.97 -1.08 12.87
C GLY A 181 13.38 -1.56 13.26
N GLU A 182 13.63 -1.79 14.55
CA GLU A 182 14.91 -2.34 15.04
C GLU A 182 15.15 -3.79 14.57
N VAL A 183 14.11 -4.64 14.50
CA VAL A 183 14.24 -5.99 13.94
C VAL A 183 14.55 -5.91 12.44
N VAL A 184 13.84 -5.05 11.70
CA VAL A 184 14.09 -4.84 10.27
C VAL A 184 15.52 -4.35 10.04
N GLY A 185 16.00 -3.36 10.80
CA GLY A 185 17.38 -2.89 10.72
C GLY A 185 18.39 -4.03 10.87
N ARG A 186 18.20 -4.90 11.88
CA ARG A 186 19.06 -6.08 12.07
C ARG A 186 19.03 -7.06 10.90
N ILE A 187 17.88 -7.27 10.25
CA ILE A 187 17.79 -8.13 9.07
C ILE A 187 18.56 -7.53 7.90
N LEU A 188 18.46 -6.21 7.70
CA LEU A 188 19.12 -5.51 6.61
C LEU A 188 20.64 -5.38 6.83
N ASP A 189 21.08 -5.39 8.09
CA ASP A 189 22.50 -5.27 8.47
C ASP A 189 23.19 -6.63 8.70
N ALA A 190 22.46 -7.75 8.74
CA ALA A 190 23.01 -9.06 9.09
C ALA A 190 24.10 -9.53 8.11
N GLU A 191 25.33 -9.72 8.59
CA GLU A 191 26.45 -10.20 7.77
C GLU A 191 26.12 -11.52 7.04
N PRO A 192 26.69 -11.74 5.83
CA PRO A 192 26.45 -12.95 5.06
C PRO A 192 26.73 -14.18 5.91
N SER A 193 25.78 -15.11 5.95
CA SER A 193 26.00 -16.42 6.54
C SER A 193 27.17 -17.05 5.80
N ALA A 194 28.33 -17.13 6.47
CA ALA A 194 29.50 -17.81 5.95
C ALA A 194 29.11 -19.27 5.67
N SER A 195 28.76 -19.58 4.42
CA SER A 195 28.47 -20.96 4.04
C SER A 195 29.77 -21.74 4.13
N SER A 196 29.79 -22.67 5.07
CA SER A 196 30.62 -23.87 5.02
C SER A 196 30.25 -24.75 3.83
#